data_AF-A0A7V9ALR6-F1
#
_entry.id   AF-A0A7V9ALR6-F1
#
_cell.length_a   1.000
_cell.length_b   1.000
_cell.length_c   1.000
_cell.angle_alpha   90.00
_cell.angle_beta   90.00
_cell.angle_gamma   90.00
#
_symmetry.space_group_name_H-M   'P 1'
#
loop_
_entity.id
_entity.type
_entity.pdbx_description
1 polymer ?
#
loop_
_entity_poly.entity_id
_entity_poly.type
_entity_poly.pdbx_seq_one_letter_code
_entity_poly.pdbx_strand_id
1 'polypeptide(L)'
;MADDTGRARAIYLASPLGFAGSTHSFMADLVTLLRTVTTVINPWDDTRFVDDFAEIAAIDSVAERERRLAAINTELGRANTQSIDAADAVFAVLDGVDVDSGTAAEIGYAFARGKRVCGLRTDFRLAGDNHGSVVNLQVQ
;
A
#
# COMPACT_ATOMS: atom_id res chain seq x y z
N MET A 1 6.50 -19.82 0.90
CA MET A 1 5.86 -21.14 0.71
C MET A 1 5.24 -21.19 -0.68
N ALA A 2 5.45 -22.26 -1.43
CA ALA A 2 4.82 -22.44 -2.74
C ALA A 2 3.34 -22.82 -2.56
N ASP A 3 2.47 -22.41 -3.49
CA ASP A 3 1.11 -22.94 -3.58
C ASP A 3 1.10 -24.36 -4.22
N ASP A 4 -0.08 -24.96 -4.33
CA ASP A 4 -0.29 -26.30 -4.90
C ASP A 4 0.13 -26.40 -6.39
N THR A 5 0.51 -25.28 -7.01
CA THR A 5 1.03 -25.18 -8.38
C THR A 5 2.55 -24.98 -8.45
N GLY A 6 3.23 -24.93 -7.31
CA GLY A 6 4.68 -24.69 -7.23
C GLY A 6 5.08 -23.22 -7.39
N ARG A 7 4.12 -22.29 -7.52
CA ARG A 7 4.39 -20.85 -7.63
C ARG A 7 4.69 -20.27 -6.25
N ALA A 8 5.75 -19.47 -6.15
CA ALA A 8 6.00 -18.67 -4.96
C ALA A 8 4.86 -17.66 -4.77
N ARG A 9 4.19 -17.72 -3.62
CA ARG A 9 3.10 -16.81 -3.31
C ARG A 9 3.62 -15.38 -3.19
N ALA A 10 2.84 -14.42 -3.68
CA ALA A 10 3.12 -13.00 -3.61
C ALA A 10 2.03 -12.27 -2.80
N ILE A 11 2.45 -11.33 -1.96
CA ILE A 11 1.56 -10.41 -1.26
C ILE A 11 1.81 -8.99 -1.75
N TYR A 12 0.74 -8.21 -1.85
CA TYR A 12 0.84 -6.75 -1.98
C TYR A 12 0.85 -6.12 -0.59
N LEU A 13 1.83 -5.25 -0.30
CA LEU A 13 1.93 -4.53 0.96
C LEU A 13 1.20 -3.18 0.86
N ALA A 14 -0.03 -3.13 1.35
CA ALA A 14 -0.80 -1.89 1.49
C ALA A 14 -0.39 -1.20 2.80
N SER A 15 0.20 0.00 2.73
CA SER A 15 0.59 0.71 3.96
C SER A 15 0.85 2.20 3.75
N PRO A 16 0.60 3.04 4.78
CA PRO A 16 0.98 4.45 4.77
C PRO A 16 2.47 4.69 5.10
N LEU A 17 3.26 3.64 5.29
CA LEU A 17 4.56 3.73 5.96
C LEU A 17 5.63 4.50 5.16
N GLY A 18 5.44 4.69 3.85
CA GLY A 18 6.38 5.48 3.04
C GLY A 18 6.15 6.99 3.10
N PHE A 19 5.02 7.47 3.65
CA PHE A 19 4.72 8.91 3.71
C PHE A 19 5.51 9.67 4.78
N ALA A 20 5.98 8.99 5.84
CA ALA A 20 6.71 9.63 6.94
C ALA A 20 8.11 9.01 7.11
N GLY A 21 9.12 9.86 7.23
CA GLY A 21 10.49 9.39 7.49
C GLY A 21 10.61 8.58 8.79
N SER A 22 9.76 8.85 9.78
CA SER A 22 9.70 8.10 11.05
C SER A 22 9.21 6.67 10.90
N THR A 23 8.55 6.30 9.79
CA THR A 23 8.00 4.95 9.56
C THR A 23 8.82 4.14 8.56
N HIS A 24 9.83 4.73 7.91
CA HIS A 24 10.65 4.05 6.90
C HIS A 24 11.46 2.87 7.46
N SER A 25 12.04 3.00 8.66
CA SER A 25 12.78 1.89 9.29
C SER A 25 11.87 0.70 9.57
N PHE A 26 10.68 0.95 10.13
CA PHE A 26 9.69 -0.07 10.38
C PHE A 26 9.23 -0.75 9.07
N MET A 27 9.01 0.01 8.01
CA MET A 27 8.68 -0.55 6.69
C MET A 27 9.80 -1.48 6.18
N ALA A 28 11.06 -1.05 6.28
CA ALA A 28 12.21 -1.83 5.83
C ALA A 28 12.35 -3.14 6.62
N ASP A 29 12.17 -3.09 7.93
CA ASP A 29 12.21 -4.27 8.81
C ASP A 29 11.05 -5.22 8.50
N LEU A 30 9.83 -4.68 8.34
CA LEU A 30 8.64 -5.45 7.99
C LEU A 30 8.79 -6.14 6.64
N VAL A 31 9.23 -5.42 5.60
CA VAL A 31 9.48 -5.99 4.27
C VAL A 31 10.55 -7.08 4.34
N THR A 32 11.63 -6.85 5.08
CA THR A 32 12.69 -7.85 5.29
C THR A 32 12.14 -9.12 5.92
N LEU A 33 11.34 -8.99 6.98
CA LEU A 33 10.71 -10.12 7.66
C LEU A 33 9.73 -10.86 6.74
N LEU A 34 8.83 -10.17 6.06
CA LEU A 34 7.84 -10.78 5.16
C LEU A 34 8.51 -11.52 3.99
N ARG A 35 9.62 -10.97 3.46
CA ARG A 35 10.41 -11.61 2.39
C ARG A 35 11.03 -12.94 2.78
N THR A 36 11.13 -13.27 4.08
CA THR A 36 11.60 -14.58 4.54
C THR A 36 10.61 -15.72 4.24
N VAL A 37 9.32 -15.41 4.04
CA VAL A 37 8.25 -16.42 3.88
C VAL A 37 7.48 -16.33 2.56
N THR A 38 7.48 -15.16 1.91
CA THR A 38 6.69 -14.88 0.70
C THR A 38 7.34 -13.81 -0.17
N THR A 39 6.98 -13.72 -1.45
CA THR A 39 7.33 -12.56 -2.27
C THR A 39 6.50 -11.35 -1.83
N VAL A 40 7.13 -10.18 -1.72
CA VAL A 40 6.48 -8.93 -1.31
C VAL A 40 6.53 -7.93 -2.45
N ILE A 41 5.37 -7.50 -2.90
CA ILE A 41 5.18 -6.37 -3.81
C ILE A 41 4.94 -5.14 -2.95
N ASN A 42 5.96 -4.30 -2.80
CA ASN A 42 5.89 -3.07 -2.03
C ASN A 42 5.75 -1.88 -3.01
N PRO A 43 4.65 -1.11 -3.01
CA PRO A 43 4.48 0.01 -3.92
C PRO A 43 5.56 1.10 -3.74
N TRP A 44 6.16 1.19 -2.55
CA TRP A 44 7.24 2.12 -2.25
C TRP A 44 8.60 1.73 -2.86
N ASP A 45 8.73 0.53 -3.41
CA ASP A 45 9.93 0.12 -4.16
C ASP A 45 9.90 0.66 -5.61
N ASP A 46 8.78 1.25 -6.06
CA ASP A 46 8.62 1.82 -7.39
C ASP A 46 9.28 3.20 -7.52
N THR A 47 10.43 3.24 -8.16
CA THR A 47 11.23 4.46 -8.38
C THR A 47 11.12 5.04 -9.78
N ARG A 48 10.18 4.55 -10.61
CA ARG A 48 10.09 4.89 -12.05
C ARG A 48 9.90 6.38 -12.36
N PHE A 49 9.37 7.15 -11.41
CA PHE A 49 9.09 8.60 -11.56
C PHE A 49 9.97 9.50 -10.67
N VAL A 50 11.02 8.98 -10.04
CA VAL A 50 11.89 9.79 -9.16
C VAL A 50 12.48 10.99 -9.91
N ASP A 51 12.99 10.77 -11.11
CA ASP A 51 13.57 11.84 -11.94
C ASP A 51 12.48 12.80 -12.44
N ASP A 52 11.31 12.29 -12.85
CA ASP A 52 10.16 13.12 -13.24
C ASP A 52 9.72 14.07 -12.13
N PHE A 53 9.66 13.61 -10.88
CA PHE A 53 9.29 14.48 -9.76
C PHE A 53 10.30 15.60 -9.55
N ALA A 54 11.60 15.32 -9.69
CA ALA A 54 12.64 16.35 -9.59
C ALA A 54 12.54 17.37 -10.72
N GLU A 55 12.31 16.91 -11.96
CA GLU A 55 12.09 17.80 -13.11
C GLU A 55 10.85 18.67 -12.93
N ILE A 56 9.73 18.08 -12.51
CA ILE A 56 8.45 18.79 -12.33
C ILE A 56 8.58 19.84 -11.22
N ALA A 57 9.29 19.55 -10.13
CA ALA A 57 9.52 20.51 -9.05
C ALA A 57 10.25 21.78 -9.52
N ALA A 58 11.06 21.68 -10.58
CA ALA A 58 11.79 22.80 -11.16
C ALA A 58 10.97 23.63 -12.18
N ILE A 59 9.76 23.21 -12.55
CA ILE A 59 8.89 23.93 -13.50
C ILE A 59 8.25 25.13 -12.80
N ASP A 60 8.38 26.35 -13.33
CA ASP A 60 7.77 27.56 -12.75
C ASP A 60 6.22 27.57 -12.84
N SER A 61 5.68 27.07 -13.96
CA SER A 61 4.24 27.07 -14.23
C SER A 61 3.49 26.05 -13.37
N VAL A 62 2.67 26.56 -12.44
CA VAL A 62 1.76 25.75 -11.61
C VAL A 62 0.88 24.85 -12.47
N ALA A 63 0.26 25.42 -13.51
CA ALA A 63 -0.66 24.68 -14.39
C ALA A 63 0.04 23.53 -15.13
N GLU A 64 1.32 23.69 -15.49
CA GLU A 64 2.08 22.61 -16.11
C GLU A 64 2.47 21.53 -15.08
N ARG A 65 2.90 21.94 -13.88
CA ARG A 65 3.17 20.99 -12.79
C ARG A 65 1.95 20.14 -12.48
N GLU A 66 0.78 20.76 -12.34
CA GLU A 66 -0.48 20.07 -12.07
C GLU A 66 -0.84 19.07 -13.16
N ARG A 67 -0.70 19.45 -14.44
CA ARG A 67 -0.95 18.53 -15.56
C ARG A 67 -0.03 17.31 -15.54
N ARG A 68 1.28 17.52 -15.37
CA ARG A 68 2.25 16.41 -15.33
C ARG A 68 2.04 15.51 -14.12
N LEU A 69 1.81 16.09 -12.94
CA LEU A 69 1.53 15.33 -11.72
C LEU A 69 0.23 14.54 -11.85
N ALA A 70 -0.83 15.10 -12.43
CA ALA A 70 -2.09 14.38 -12.65
C ALA A 70 -1.91 13.15 -13.56
N ALA A 71 -1.07 13.26 -14.60
CA ALA A 71 -0.73 12.13 -15.46
C ALA A 71 0.04 11.04 -14.69
N ILE A 72 1.05 11.42 -13.91
CA ILE A 72 1.83 10.48 -13.06
C ILE A 72 0.92 9.81 -12.02
N ASN A 73 0.06 10.56 -11.35
CA ASN A 73 -0.87 10.03 -10.34
C ASN A 73 -1.80 8.96 -10.93
N THR A 74 -2.31 9.20 -12.14
CA THR A 74 -3.16 8.24 -12.86
C THR A 74 -2.39 6.95 -13.15
N GLU A 75 -1.14 7.08 -13.59
CA GLU A 75 -0.27 5.94 -13.91
C GLU A 75 0.14 5.14 -12.66
N LEU A 76 0.48 5.82 -11.56
CA LEU A 76 0.76 5.20 -10.27
C LEU A 76 -0.46 4.45 -9.73
N GLY A 77 -1.65 5.06 -9.77
CA GLY A 77 -2.89 4.39 -9.36
C GLY A 77 -3.18 3.13 -10.20
N ARG A 78 -2.91 3.19 -11.51
CA ARG A 78 -3.01 2.03 -12.41
C ARG A 78 -1.99 0.95 -12.04
N ALA A 79 -0.75 1.34 -11.74
CA ALA A 79 0.32 0.42 -11.37
C ALA A 79 0.04 -0.29 -10.03
N ASN A 80 -0.49 0.42 -9.03
CA ASN A 80 -0.93 -0.19 -7.76
C ASN A 80 -2.05 -1.21 -8.00
N THR A 81 -3.05 -0.83 -8.82
CA THR A 81 -4.15 -1.74 -9.20
C THR A 81 -3.62 -3.03 -9.85
N GLN A 82 -2.67 -2.92 -10.77
CA GLN A 82 -2.05 -4.06 -11.44
C GLN A 82 -1.21 -4.92 -10.48
N SER A 83 -0.52 -4.29 -9.55
CA SER A 83 0.25 -4.96 -8.51
C SER A 83 -0.64 -5.77 -7.57
N ILE A 84 -1.80 -5.22 -7.18
CA ILE A 84 -2.81 -5.94 -6.40
C ILE A 84 -3.35 -7.12 -7.22
N ASP A 85 -3.70 -6.90 -8.50
CA ASP A 85 -4.19 -7.96 -9.39
C ASP A 85 -3.19 -9.13 -9.52
N ALA A 86 -1.89 -8.84 -9.59
CA ALA A 86 -0.82 -9.84 -9.68
C ALA A 86 -0.52 -10.59 -8.37
N ALA A 87 -0.85 -10.00 -7.22
CA ALA A 87 -0.65 -10.58 -5.90
C ALA A 87 -1.69 -11.68 -5.58
N ASP A 88 -1.31 -12.65 -4.75
CA ASP A 88 -2.23 -13.71 -4.28
C ASP A 88 -3.04 -13.28 -3.04
N ALA A 89 -2.56 -12.29 -2.31
CA ALA A 89 -3.21 -11.70 -1.14
C ALA A 89 -2.70 -10.26 -0.89
N VAL A 90 -3.40 -9.52 -0.02
CA VAL A 90 -2.95 -8.22 0.50
C VAL A 90 -2.56 -8.37 1.97
N PHE A 91 -1.43 -7.77 2.33
CA PHE A 91 -1.04 -7.53 3.72
C PHE A 91 -1.15 -6.03 3.97
N ALA A 92 -2.01 -5.63 4.89
CA ALA A 92 -2.34 -4.23 5.13
C ALA A 92 -1.86 -3.76 6.51
N VAL A 93 -1.17 -2.62 6.57
CA VAL A 93 -0.83 -1.97 7.84
C VAL A 93 -1.95 -0.99 8.19
N LEU A 94 -2.62 -1.28 9.30
CA LEU A 94 -3.84 -0.60 9.74
C LEU A 94 -3.58 0.39 10.91
N ASP A 95 -2.31 0.79 11.11
CA ASP A 95 -1.93 1.67 12.21
C ASP A 95 -2.38 3.11 11.98
N GLY A 96 -2.84 3.74 13.07
CA GLY A 96 -3.40 5.08 13.03
C GLY A 96 -4.68 5.21 13.87
N VAL A 97 -5.08 6.46 14.08
CA VAL A 97 -6.40 6.80 14.63
C VAL A 97 -7.54 6.42 13.69
N ASP A 98 -7.24 6.36 12.40
CA ASP A 98 -8.06 5.82 11.33
C ASP A 98 -7.15 5.05 10.36
N VAL A 99 -7.71 4.15 9.57
CA VAL A 99 -6.98 3.46 8.49
C VAL A 99 -6.71 4.49 7.40
N ASP A 100 -5.49 4.52 6.89
CA ASP A 100 -5.14 5.38 5.75
C ASP A 100 -6.10 5.14 4.57
N SER A 101 -6.62 6.22 3.98
CA SER A 101 -7.61 6.14 2.91
C SER A 101 -7.12 5.40 1.66
N GLY A 102 -5.82 5.50 1.34
CA GLY A 102 -5.22 4.74 0.24
C GLY A 102 -5.21 3.25 0.56
N THR A 103 -4.72 2.90 1.74
CA THR A 103 -4.72 1.52 2.26
C THR A 103 -6.13 0.93 2.30
N ALA A 104 -7.13 1.69 2.78
CA ALA A 104 -8.53 1.26 2.81
C ALA A 104 -9.11 1.01 1.40
N ALA A 105 -8.79 1.88 0.43
CA ALA A 105 -9.20 1.71 -0.96
C ALA A 105 -8.59 0.45 -1.59
N GLU A 106 -7.30 0.19 -1.31
CA GLU A 106 -6.60 -1.02 -1.78
C GLU A 106 -7.18 -2.30 -1.16
N ILE A 107 -7.53 -2.27 0.12
CA ILE A 107 -8.24 -3.37 0.81
C ILE A 107 -9.59 -3.64 0.14
N GLY A 108 -10.41 -2.61 -0.04
CA GLY A 108 -11.73 -2.74 -0.66
C GLY A 108 -11.65 -3.31 -2.08
N TYR A 109 -10.71 -2.82 -2.89
CA TYR A 109 -10.46 -3.35 -4.23
C TYR A 109 -10.03 -4.82 -4.19
N ALA A 110 -9.05 -5.17 -3.35
CA ALA A 110 -8.56 -6.54 -3.25
C ALA A 110 -9.65 -7.53 -2.81
N PHE A 111 -10.47 -7.14 -1.81
CA PHE A 111 -11.60 -7.93 -1.34
C PHE A 111 -12.62 -8.17 -2.45
N ALA A 112 -12.96 -7.12 -3.21
CA ALA A 112 -13.86 -7.23 -4.37
C ALA A 112 -13.32 -8.16 -5.46
N ARG A 113 -11.98 -8.31 -5.57
CA ARG A 113 -11.33 -9.28 -6.47
C ARG A 113 -11.22 -10.69 -5.89
N GLY A 114 -11.80 -10.97 -4.73
CA GLY A 114 -11.76 -12.28 -4.06
C GLY A 114 -10.41 -12.62 -3.43
N LYS A 115 -9.54 -11.62 -3.23
CA LYS A 115 -8.22 -11.81 -2.62
C LYS A 115 -8.37 -11.86 -1.10
N ARG A 116 -7.52 -12.66 -0.45
CA ARG A 116 -7.41 -12.65 1.02
C ARG A 116 -6.71 -11.37 1.46
N VAL A 117 -7.19 -10.76 2.54
CA VAL A 117 -6.61 -9.58 3.16
C VAL A 117 -6.21 -9.93 4.60
N CYS A 118 -4.98 -9.63 4.99
CA CYS A 118 -4.48 -9.78 6.35
C CYS A 118 -4.06 -8.41 6.89
N GLY A 119 -4.68 -7.97 7.98
CA GLY A 119 -4.36 -6.69 8.63
C GLY A 119 -3.34 -6.84 9.75
N LEU A 120 -2.36 -5.95 9.80
CA LEU A 120 -1.46 -5.73 10.93
C LEU A 120 -1.85 -4.41 11.60
N ARG A 121 -2.22 -4.48 12.88
CA ARG A 121 -2.41 -3.31 13.73
C ARG A 121 -1.58 -3.48 15.00
N THR A 122 -0.67 -2.54 15.23
CA THR A 122 0.16 -2.42 16.42
C THR A 122 -0.32 -1.29 17.34
N ASP A 123 -1.10 -0.34 16.80
CA ASP A 123 -1.76 0.70 17.57
C ASP A 123 -2.89 0.12 18.43
N PHE A 124 -2.64 0.05 19.74
CA PHE A 124 -3.57 -0.53 20.73
C PHE A 124 -4.79 0.35 21.02
N ARG A 125 -4.84 1.57 20.49
CA ARG A 125 -5.99 2.46 20.64
C ARG A 125 -7.16 1.97 19.79
N LEU A 126 -8.37 2.29 20.22
CA LEU A 126 -9.58 2.05 19.43
C LEU A 126 -9.59 2.96 18.19
N ALA A 127 -9.79 2.38 17.01
CA ALA A 127 -10.00 3.09 15.74
C ALA A 127 -11.31 2.68 15.03
N GLY A 128 -12.16 1.89 15.69
CA GLY A 128 -13.50 1.55 15.21
C GLY A 128 -14.59 2.40 15.87
N ASP A 129 -15.81 2.32 15.31
CA ASP A 129 -16.95 3.12 15.76
C ASP A 129 -17.46 2.74 17.16
N ASN A 130 -17.13 1.54 17.64
CA ASN A 130 -17.54 1.02 18.93
C ASN A 130 -16.57 -0.06 19.44
N HIS A 131 -16.74 -0.48 20.69
CA HIS A 131 -15.87 -1.47 21.34
C HIS A 131 -15.84 -2.87 20.68
N GLY A 132 -16.76 -3.17 19.76
CA GLY A 132 -16.77 -4.39 18.97
C GLY A 132 -15.92 -4.33 17.71
N SER A 133 -15.34 -3.18 17.37
CA SER A 133 -14.55 -3.01 16.16
C SER A 133 -13.19 -2.36 16.45
N VAL A 134 -12.14 -2.91 15.87
CA VAL A 134 -10.76 -2.42 16.07
C VAL A 134 -10.36 -1.33 15.07
N VAL A 135 -11.05 -1.28 13.93
CA VAL A 135 -10.89 -0.32 12.82
C VAL A 135 -12.28 0.01 12.25
N ASN A 136 -12.39 0.81 11.20
CA ASN A 136 -13.66 1.02 10.52
C ASN A 136 -14.32 -0.32 10.08
N LEU A 137 -15.64 -0.45 10.24
CA LEU A 137 -16.37 -1.69 9.94
C LEU A 137 -16.25 -2.16 8.48
N GLN A 138 -15.96 -1.28 7.53
CA GLN A 138 -15.74 -1.65 6.12
C GLN A 138 -14.39 -2.32 5.87
N VAL A 139 -13.46 -2.22 6.83
CA VAL A 139 -12.11 -2.80 6.78
C VAL A 139 -11.98 -4.04 7.68
N GLN A 140 -12.98 -4.31 8.52
CA GLN A 140 -12.96 -5.41 9.50
C GLN A 140 -13.23 -6.79 8.88
#